data_AF-A0AAV9HG26-F1
#
_entry.id   AF-A0AAV9HG26-F1
#
_cell.length_a   1.000
_cell.length_b   1.000
_cell.length_c   1.000
_cell.angle_alpha   90.00
_cell.angle_beta   90.00
_cell.angle_gamma   90.00
#
_symmetry.space_group_name_H-M   'P 1'
#
loop_
_entity.id
_entity.type
_entity.pdbx_description
1 polymer ?
#
loop_
_entity_poly.entity_id
_entity_poly.type
_entity_poly.pdbx_seq_one_letter_code
_entity_poly.pdbx_strand_id
1 'polypeptide(L)'
;MVKTGSTCVVTPISETAKAAAVAAAAVVARDIPGRDVVQGRDIDTATQTEGDLDLDDIWNLNDPSSNPKPGSPGALGHYPRPEPGLKKNQARSLDLGVAGDEEEEEEVAAVAPMGPRQNRPDDTPQILEAFKQCRQDSTIIIREGTYQIRQVMNTTDLRNVSIELHGATLVWSADNISYWRQRCFSVTYAGRCTAWLFGGRDVSMRGFGKVLFNGNGQTWIDLAKGEANLNGRPISLTVWRGTNIFIDGITWRMAQFWHTFVAHSQNVTMTNMDMSTWTNSQHKSVNTDGTNTWNSRDVRIANWTVKCGDDCISVKGNSTNIHVSNVTCYESGAMCVGSIGSNSRQPDYVENVLFENIQLNHSSNAAWIKTYPGTGYVRNITFRNIRFSDVNQPIYVTSCIYSYQNCDSSRIPITNVRWENVTGTSRYNVAVGIHCSSGAPCDGFHFEGIDIKPKAGGNAKVLCSNIKNQASSGLQCTGPCPGSHPQQLSGNV
;
A
#
# COMPACT_ATOMS: atom_id res chain seq x y z
N MET A 1 12.02 -23.67 -2.80
CA MET A 1 10.59 -24.12 -2.76
C MET A 1 10.54 -25.63 -2.56
N VAL A 2 9.62 -26.14 -1.73
CA VAL A 2 9.33 -27.57 -1.51
C VAL A 2 7.82 -27.79 -1.57
N LYS A 3 7.36 -28.84 -2.26
CA LYS A 3 5.93 -29.23 -2.29
C LYS A 3 5.70 -30.51 -1.48
N THR A 4 4.61 -30.56 -0.73
CA THR A 4 4.16 -31.73 0.04
C THR A 4 2.65 -31.81 0.02
N GLY A 5 2.09 -32.83 -0.65
CA GLY A 5 0.64 -32.92 -0.90
C GLY A 5 0.11 -31.70 -1.66
N SER A 6 -0.90 -31.05 -1.09
CA SER A 6 -1.51 -29.81 -1.59
C SER A 6 -0.82 -28.52 -1.09
N THR A 7 0.31 -28.61 -0.37
CA THR A 7 1.03 -27.44 0.16
C THR A 7 2.35 -27.20 -0.56
N CYS A 8 2.59 -25.96 -1.01
CA CYS A 8 3.87 -25.48 -1.52
C CYS A 8 4.49 -24.49 -0.52
N VAL A 9 5.72 -24.75 -0.07
CA VAL A 9 6.46 -23.90 0.88
C VAL A 9 7.62 -23.22 0.16
N VAL A 10 7.75 -21.91 0.32
CA VAL A 10 8.87 -21.10 -0.20
C VAL A 10 9.65 -20.50 0.97
N THR A 11 10.97 -20.58 0.91
CA THR A 11 11.96 -20.00 1.84
C THR A 11 12.96 -19.20 1.01
N PRO A 12 13.50 -18.07 1.49
CA PRO A 12 14.31 -17.19 0.66
C PRO A 12 15.66 -17.82 0.31
N ILE A 13 16.17 -17.56 -0.89
CA ILE A 13 17.45 -18.12 -1.37
C ILE A 13 18.60 -17.79 -0.40
N SER A 14 18.60 -16.57 0.14
CA SER A 14 19.58 -16.07 1.11
C SER A 14 19.71 -16.95 2.36
N GLU A 15 18.61 -17.53 2.85
CA GLU A 15 18.63 -18.45 3.99
C GLU A 15 18.99 -19.87 3.60
N THR A 16 18.53 -20.35 2.44
CA THR A 16 18.95 -21.67 1.95
C THR A 16 20.46 -21.74 1.68
N ALA A 17 21.07 -20.63 1.23
CA ALA A 17 22.51 -20.50 1.10
C ALA A 17 23.23 -20.50 2.45
N LYS A 18 22.73 -19.78 3.47
CA LYS A 18 23.26 -19.83 4.84
C LYS A 18 23.18 -21.25 5.43
N ALA A 19 22.03 -21.90 5.32
CA ALA A 19 21.83 -23.26 5.82
C ALA A 19 22.74 -24.28 5.10
N ALA A 20 22.91 -24.16 3.78
CA ALA A 20 23.84 -24.99 3.02
C ALA A 20 25.30 -24.74 3.41
N ALA A 21 25.70 -23.49 3.66
CA ALA A 21 27.06 -23.15 4.13
C ALA A 21 27.34 -23.70 5.53
N VAL A 22 26.38 -23.59 6.47
CA VAL A 22 26.48 -24.19 7.82
C VAL A 22 26.54 -25.72 7.74
N ALA A 23 25.71 -26.35 6.90
CA ALA A 23 25.76 -27.79 6.68
C ALA A 23 27.08 -28.25 6.05
N ALA A 24 27.61 -27.50 5.07
CA ALA A 24 28.90 -27.80 4.45
C ALA A 24 30.06 -27.66 5.46
N ALA A 25 30.05 -26.61 6.30
CA ALA A 25 31.02 -26.45 7.39
C ALA A 25 30.95 -27.62 8.39
N ALA A 26 29.74 -28.07 8.74
CA ALA A 26 29.53 -29.22 9.62
C ALA A 26 29.91 -30.58 9.01
N VAL A 27 30.04 -30.68 7.67
CA VAL A 27 30.60 -31.84 6.97
C VAL A 27 32.13 -31.74 6.89
N VAL A 28 32.69 -30.59 6.49
CA VAL A 28 34.15 -30.37 6.45
C VAL A 28 34.79 -30.56 7.83
N ALA A 29 34.10 -30.18 8.92
CA ALA A 29 34.54 -30.43 10.29
C ALA A 29 34.54 -31.92 10.72
N ARG A 30 34.09 -32.85 9.86
CA ARG A 30 34.08 -34.31 10.10
C ARG A 30 35.08 -35.08 9.23
N ASP A 31 35.55 -34.50 8.12
CA ASP A 31 36.40 -35.15 7.12
C ASP A 31 37.87 -34.70 7.20
N ILE A 32 38.45 -34.65 8.40
CA ILE A 32 39.90 -34.47 8.61
C ILE A 32 40.49 -35.73 9.28
N PRO A 33 40.92 -36.74 8.50
CA PRO A 33 41.78 -37.80 9.00
C PRO A 33 43.18 -37.24 9.29
N GLY A 34 43.79 -37.68 10.40
CA GLY A 34 45.07 -37.15 10.85
C GLY A 34 46.25 -37.42 9.89
N ARG A 35 47.30 -36.60 10.02
CA ARG A 35 48.64 -36.90 9.53
C ARG A 35 49.65 -36.65 10.64
N ASP A 36 50.42 -37.68 10.98
CA ASP A 36 51.55 -37.56 11.89
C ASP A 36 52.64 -36.65 11.31
N VAL A 37 53.31 -35.90 12.20
CA VAL A 37 54.55 -35.18 11.89
C VAL A 37 55.61 -35.64 12.88
N VAL A 38 56.62 -36.35 12.39
CA VAL A 38 57.79 -36.77 13.18
C VAL A 38 58.78 -35.61 13.29
N GLN A 39 59.44 -35.52 14.45
CA GLN A 39 60.33 -34.41 14.83
C GLN A 39 61.52 -34.20 13.87
N GLY A 40 61.78 -32.93 13.56
CA GLY A 40 63.09 -32.40 13.12
C GLY A 40 63.44 -31.18 14.00
N ARG A 41 64.72 -30.96 14.29
CA ARG A 41 65.17 -29.91 15.24
C ARG A 41 65.66 -28.65 14.54
N ASP A 42 65.33 -27.51 15.17
CA ASP A 42 66.05 -26.24 15.32
C ASP A 42 67.00 -25.74 14.21
N ILE A 43 66.80 -24.48 13.81
CA ILE A 43 67.74 -23.36 14.03
C ILE A 43 66.99 -22.02 13.84
N ASP A 44 67.39 -20.99 14.59
CA ASP A 44 66.82 -19.62 14.63
C ASP A 44 66.71 -18.93 13.25
N THR A 45 65.75 -18.03 13.00
CA THR A 45 65.77 -16.67 13.59
C THR A 45 64.48 -15.84 13.39
N ALA A 46 64.09 -15.14 14.47
CA ALA A 46 63.41 -13.83 14.54
C ALA A 46 62.21 -13.47 13.61
N THR A 47 61.03 -13.21 14.22
CA THR A 47 60.56 -11.82 14.52
C THR A 47 59.22 -11.77 15.30
N GLN A 48 59.13 -10.84 16.26
CA GLN A 48 57.93 -10.13 16.81
C GLN A 48 56.70 -10.96 17.31
N THR A 49 56.40 -11.05 18.62
CA THR A 49 55.73 -10.06 19.53
C THR A 49 54.32 -9.64 19.07
N GLU A 50 53.21 -9.79 19.81
CA GLU A 50 52.86 -10.30 21.17
C GLU A 50 51.51 -11.07 21.04
N GLY A 51 51.11 -12.04 21.90
CA GLY A 51 50.55 -11.87 23.25
C GLY A 51 49.07 -11.40 23.20
N ASP A 52 48.10 -11.77 24.04
CA ASP A 52 47.94 -12.64 25.23
C ASP A 52 46.40 -12.67 25.47
N LEU A 53 45.64 -13.62 26.04
CA LEU A 53 45.70 -14.95 26.71
C LEU A 53 44.30 -15.61 26.43
N ASP A 54 43.81 -16.76 26.93
CA ASP A 54 44.22 -18.11 27.37
C ASP A 54 42.91 -18.80 27.90
N LEU A 55 42.83 -20.13 28.05
CA LEU A 55 41.59 -20.85 28.44
C LEU A 55 41.84 -22.18 29.21
N ASP A 56 41.45 -22.23 30.48
CA ASP A 56 41.65 -23.40 31.37
C ASP A 56 40.51 -24.46 31.36
N ASP A 57 40.95 -25.72 31.50
CA ASP A 57 40.32 -26.90 32.12
C ASP A 57 38.83 -27.28 31.89
N ILE A 58 38.62 -28.13 30.88
CA ILE A 58 38.50 -29.62 30.97
C ILE A 58 37.80 -30.27 32.21
N TRP A 59 37.22 -31.45 31.95
CA TRP A 59 36.82 -32.60 32.82
C TRP A 59 35.30 -32.77 33.08
N ASN A 60 34.66 -33.95 33.03
CA ASN A 60 34.88 -35.28 32.42
C ASN A 60 33.58 -36.17 32.65
N LEU A 61 33.57 -37.43 32.16
CA LEU A 61 32.75 -38.60 32.57
C LEU A 61 31.35 -38.88 31.94
N ASN A 62 31.35 -39.81 30.98
CA ASN A 62 30.58 -41.08 30.90
C ASN A 62 29.07 -41.19 31.27
N ASP A 63 28.24 -41.41 30.22
CA ASP A 63 27.45 -42.65 29.91
C ASP A 63 26.43 -43.26 30.94
N PRO A 64 25.49 -44.16 30.54
CA PRO A 64 24.24 -43.89 29.81
C PRO A 64 22.96 -44.36 30.56
N SER A 65 21.76 -44.15 30.00
CA SER A 65 20.74 -45.23 29.77
C SER A 65 19.30 -44.77 29.39
N SER A 66 18.55 -45.72 28.81
CA SER A 66 17.07 -45.83 28.76
C SER A 66 16.26 -45.14 27.65
N ASN A 67 15.12 -45.77 27.32
CA ASN A 67 14.18 -45.61 26.19
C ASN A 67 12.90 -46.42 26.59
N PRO A 68 11.71 -46.33 25.94
CA PRO A 68 11.03 -45.21 25.27
C PRO A 68 9.48 -45.15 25.53
N LYS A 69 8.74 -44.23 24.86
CA LYS A 69 7.26 -44.23 24.58
C LYS A 69 6.28 -43.96 25.77
N PRO A 70 4.95 -43.79 25.55
CA PRO A 70 4.27 -42.83 24.65
C PRO A 70 3.03 -42.12 25.28
N GLY A 71 2.48 -41.04 24.69
CA GLY A 71 1.17 -40.51 25.11
C GLY A 71 0.63 -39.28 24.36
N SER A 72 -0.69 -39.20 24.18
CA SER A 72 -1.51 -38.09 23.66
C SER A 72 -2.96 -38.28 24.20
N PRO A 73 -3.93 -37.34 24.10
CA PRO A 73 -3.93 -36.05 23.41
C PRO A 73 -4.56 -34.84 24.15
N GLY A 74 -4.31 -33.62 23.64
CA GLY A 74 -5.32 -32.57 23.44
C GLY A 74 -5.79 -31.65 24.60
N ALA A 75 -5.78 -30.34 24.34
CA ALA A 75 -6.75 -29.35 24.84
C ALA A 75 -6.61 -28.02 24.07
N LEU A 76 -7.70 -27.24 23.96
CA LEU A 76 -7.70 -25.87 23.40
C LEU A 76 -7.66 -24.85 24.55
N GLY A 77 -6.94 -23.73 24.36
CA GLY A 77 -6.87 -22.63 25.34
C GLY A 77 -7.07 -21.27 24.69
N HIS A 78 -8.00 -20.47 25.22
CA HIS A 78 -8.15 -19.06 24.84
C HIS A 78 -7.06 -18.19 25.48
N TYR A 79 -6.62 -17.15 24.76
CA TYR A 79 -5.87 -16.03 25.35
C TYR A 79 -6.75 -14.77 25.39
N PRO A 80 -6.93 -14.13 26.57
CA PRO A 80 -7.75 -12.93 26.72
C PRO A 80 -6.98 -11.64 26.37
N ARG A 81 -7.72 -10.55 26.12
CA ARG A 81 -7.16 -9.19 25.99
C ARG A 81 -6.99 -8.56 27.39
N PRO A 82 -5.96 -7.74 27.63
CA PRO A 82 -5.93 -6.80 28.76
C PRO A 82 -6.68 -5.50 28.41
N GLU A 83 -7.33 -4.88 29.39
CA GLU A 83 -7.76 -3.47 29.36
C GLU A 83 -6.92 -2.62 30.34
N PRO A 84 -6.85 -1.28 30.17
CA PRO A 84 -5.82 -0.44 30.80
C PRO A 84 -6.19 0.05 32.22
N GLY A 85 -5.19 0.14 33.10
CA GLY A 85 -5.33 0.69 34.46
C GLY A 85 -4.53 1.98 34.67
N LEU A 86 -5.22 3.12 34.88
CA LEU A 86 -4.58 4.35 35.34
C LEU A 86 -4.28 4.30 36.85
N LYS A 87 -3.10 4.80 37.25
CA LYS A 87 -2.94 5.56 38.52
C LYS A 87 -2.02 6.76 38.32
N LYS A 88 -2.46 7.94 38.79
CA LYS A 88 -1.61 9.13 38.96
C LYS A 88 -0.84 9.02 40.27
N ASN A 89 0.32 9.67 40.38
CA ASN A 89 0.72 10.27 41.64
C ASN A 89 1.63 11.49 41.49
N GLN A 90 1.67 12.27 42.55
CA GLN A 90 2.16 13.65 42.71
C GLN A 90 3.59 13.90 42.19
N ALA A 91 3.80 15.08 41.59
CA ALA A 91 5.13 15.65 41.34
C ALA A 91 5.53 16.61 42.48
N ARG A 92 6.83 16.74 42.74
CA ARG A 92 7.43 17.78 43.60
C ARG A 92 8.66 18.34 42.89
N SER A 93 8.82 19.66 42.89
CA SER A 93 9.86 20.38 42.12
C SER A 93 11.27 20.10 42.63
N LEU A 94 12.22 20.02 41.70
CA LEU A 94 13.60 20.50 41.84
C LEU A 94 14.20 20.72 40.44
N ASP A 95 14.63 21.94 40.13
CA ASP A 95 15.33 22.27 38.89
C ASP A 95 16.82 21.89 38.97
N LEU A 96 17.27 21.05 38.02
CA LEU A 96 18.64 21.07 37.48
C LEU A 96 18.53 20.63 36.01
N GLY A 97 19.04 21.44 35.09
CA GLY A 97 18.99 21.15 33.65
C GLY A 97 20.39 21.01 33.04
N VAL A 98 20.47 20.34 31.89
CA VAL A 98 21.47 20.47 30.80
C VAL A 98 21.18 19.34 29.80
N ALA A 99 21.52 19.57 28.52
CA ALA A 99 21.32 18.67 27.38
C ALA A 99 19.85 18.36 27.05
N GLY A 100 19.63 17.87 25.83
CA GLY A 100 18.33 17.49 25.31
C GLY A 100 18.53 16.34 24.35
N ASP A 101 17.89 15.21 24.68
CA ASP A 101 18.04 13.96 23.95
C ASP A 101 16.83 13.78 23.01
N GLU A 102 17.13 13.74 21.71
CA GLU A 102 16.85 12.62 20.82
C GLU A 102 15.44 11.99 20.86
N GLU A 103 14.59 12.40 19.90
CA GLU A 103 13.51 11.54 19.41
C GLU A 103 14.11 10.50 18.44
N GLU A 104 14.16 9.23 18.83
CA GLU A 104 14.58 8.13 17.94
C GLU A 104 13.55 7.89 16.83
N GLU A 105 13.71 8.53 15.66
CA GLU A 105 13.12 8.01 14.42
C GLU A 105 13.86 6.73 13.99
N GLU A 106 13.14 5.60 13.95
CA GLU A 106 13.69 4.28 13.58
C GLU A 106 14.21 4.29 12.12
N GLU A 107 15.53 4.54 11.93
CA GLU A 107 16.13 4.69 10.61
C GLU A 107 16.05 3.39 9.80
N VAL A 108 15.12 3.34 8.84
CA VAL A 108 14.94 2.20 7.94
C VAL A 108 16.12 2.12 6.95
N ALA A 109 17.16 1.40 7.37
CA ALA A 109 18.45 1.30 6.69
C ALA A 109 18.35 1.15 5.17
N ALA A 110 18.78 2.18 4.45
CA ALA A 110 18.76 2.21 3.00
C ALA A 110 19.79 1.21 2.42
N VAL A 111 19.31 0.16 1.74
CA VAL A 111 20.18 -0.85 1.12
C VAL A 111 21.02 -0.20 0.01
N ALA A 112 22.33 -0.08 0.26
CA ALA A 112 23.26 0.61 -0.62
C ALA A 112 23.27 0.05 -2.06
N PRO A 113 23.42 0.90 -3.09
CA PRO A 113 23.45 0.48 -4.49
C PRO A 113 24.77 -0.25 -4.81
N MET A 114 24.79 -1.58 -4.62
CA MET A 114 25.92 -2.43 -5.03
C MET A 114 26.26 -2.28 -6.53
N GLY A 115 27.49 -2.65 -6.90
CA GLY A 115 28.04 -2.53 -8.24
C GLY A 115 27.46 -3.49 -9.31
N PRO A 116 27.95 -3.40 -10.56
CA PRO A 116 27.33 -4.04 -11.73
C PRO A 116 27.52 -5.57 -11.78
N ARG A 117 26.43 -6.27 -12.13
CA ARG A 117 26.39 -7.63 -12.71
C ARG A 117 27.15 -8.78 -12.01
N GLN A 118 27.27 -8.78 -10.69
CA GLN A 118 27.42 -10.05 -9.96
C GLN A 118 26.06 -10.75 -9.77
N ASN A 119 26.07 -12.07 -9.50
CA ASN A 119 24.87 -12.88 -9.25
C ASN A 119 24.13 -12.42 -7.98
N ARG A 120 23.19 -11.48 -8.14
CA ARG A 120 22.24 -11.11 -7.07
C ARG A 120 21.16 -12.20 -6.96
N PRO A 121 20.78 -12.64 -5.76
CA PRO A 121 19.66 -13.55 -5.56
C PRO A 121 18.38 -13.01 -6.24
N ASP A 122 17.63 -13.90 -6.89
CA ASP A 122 16.31 -13.63 -7.43
C ASP A 122 15.37 -14.73 -6.96
N ASP A 123 14.48 -14.40 -6.02
CA ASP A 123 13.51 -15.33 -5.46
C ASP A 123 12.29 -15.53 -6.36
N THR A 124 12.10 -14.65 -7.35
CA THR A 124 10.91 -14.65 -8.22
C THR A 124 10.63 -16.01 -8.90
N PRO A 125 11.62 -16.74 -9.46
CA PRO A 125 11.38 -18.04 -10.09
C PRO A 125 10.80 -19.08 -9.13
N GLN A 126 11.27 -19.14 -7.89
CA GLN A 126 10.81 -20.15 -6.93
C GLN A 126 9.46 -19.79 -6.28
N ILE A 127 9.11 -18.49 -6.23
CA ILE A 127 7.76 -18.03 -5.89
C ILE A 127 6.81 -18.42 -7.04
N LEU A 128 7.14 -18.09 -8.29
CA LEU A 128 6.31 -18.41 -9.45
C LEU A 128 6.08 -19.91 -9.62
N GLU A 129 7.08 -20.76 -9.35
CA GLU A 129 6.90 -22.21 -9.39
C GLU A 129 5.96 -22.72 -8.28
N ALA A 130 5.95 -22.10 -7.09
CA ALA A 130 4.96 -22.42 -6.06
C ALA A 130 3.54 -22.06 -6.51
N PHE A 131 3.34 -20.86 -7.07
CA PHE A 131 2.06 -20.42 -7.62
C PHE A 131 1.60 -21.29 -8.80
N LYS A 132 2.52 -21.84 -9.59
CA LYS A 132 2.24 -22.78 -10.69
C LYS A 132 1.88 -24.19 -10.20
N GLN A 133 2.61 -24.73 -9.22
CA GLN A 133 2.39 -26.10 -8.71
C GLN A 133 1.25 -26.19 -7.68
N CYS A 134 0.96 -25.12 -6.96
CA CYS A 134 -0.16 -24.99 -6.01
C CYS A 134 -1.14 -23.91 -6.51
N ARG A 135 -1.54 -24.05 -7.77
CA ARG A 135 -2.52 -23.17 -8.43
C ARG A 135 -3.97 -23.52 -8.14
N GLN A 136 -4.24 -24.69 -7.55
CA GLN A 136 -5.60 -25.17 -7.35
C GLN A 136 -5.69 -26.12 -6.14
N ASP A 137 -6.75 -25.94 -5.35
CA ASP A 137 -7.14 -26.79 -4.21
C ASP A 137 -5.98 -26.98 -3.21
N SER A 138 -5.32 -25.87 -2.87
CA SER A 138 -3.94 -25.89 -2.35
C SER A 138 -3.55 -24.69 -1.48
N THR A 139 -2.50 -24.87 -0.67
CA THR A 139 -1.92 -23.81 0.16
C THR A 139 -0.53 -23.42 -0.33
N ILE A 140 -0.23 -22.13 -0.39
CA ILE A 140 1.10 -21.57 -0.65
C ILE A 140 1.57 -20.87 0.62
N ILE A 141 2.67 -21.33 1.20
CA ILE A 141 3.28 -20.74 2.40
C ILE A 141 4.58 -20.05 2.00
N ILE A 142 4.62 -18.74 2.08
CA ILE A 142 5.85 -17.95 2.01
C ILE A 142 6.33 -17.78 3.46
N ARG A 143 7.51 -18.34 3.77
CA ARG A 143 8.14 -18.27 5.10
C ARG A 143 8.77 -16.90 5.37
N GLU A 144 9.34 -16.77 6.56
CA GLU A 144 9.99 -15.56 7.03
C GLU A 144 11.26 -15.25 6.23
N GLY A 145 11.76 -14.03 6.40
CA GLY A 145 12.99 -13.56 5.75
C GLY A 145 12.75 -12.74 4.48
N THR A 146 13.86 -12.34 3.85
CA THR A 146 13.86 -11.32 2.80
C THR A 146 14.04 -11.94 1.41
N TYR A 147 13.03 -11.75 0.56
CA TYR A 147 12.93 -12.23 -0.81
C TYR A 147 13.26 -11.10 -1.80
N GLN A 148 14.19 -11.36 -2.72
CA GLN A 148 14.57 -10.41 -3.76
C GLN A 148 13.72 -10.62 -5.01
N ILE A 149 12.78 -9.70 -5.28
CA ILE A 149 11.89 -9.75 -6.44
C ILE A 149 12.54 -8.97 -7.59
N ARG A 150 13.06 -9.70 -8.58
CA ARG A 150 13.81 -9.13 -9.71
C ARG A 150 13.14 -9.36 -11.07
N GLN A 151 11.99 -10.04 -11.08
CA GLN A 151 11.18 -10.26 -12.27
C GLN A 151 9.71 -9.89 -12.05
N VAL A 152 9.00 -9.63 -13.14
CA VAL A 152 7.54 -9.43 -13.10
C VAL A 152 6.83 -10.76 -12.80
N MET A 153 5.81 -10.71 -11.94
CA MET A 153 5.07 -11.90 -11.51
C MET A 153 3.70 -11.96 -12.17
N ASN A 154 3.39 -13.09 -12.83
CA ASN A 154 2.01 -13.43 -13.19
C ASN A 154 1.57 -14.66 -12.38
N THR A 155 0.49 -14.48 -11.64
CA THR A 155 -0.10 -15.42 -10.68
C THR A 155 -1.63 -15.42 -10.81
N THR A 156 -2.10 -15.30 -12.06
CA THR A 156 -3.51 -15.43 -12.42
C THR A 156 -3.94 -16.90 -12.47
N ASP A 157 -5.23 -17.13 -12.70
CA ASP A 157 -5.80 -18.46 -12.93
C ASP A 157 -5.63 -19.46 -11.77
N LEU A 158 -5.61 -18.94 -10.53
CA LEU A 158 -5.72 -19.68 -9.28
C LEU A 158 -7.16 -20.13 -9.02
N ARG A 159 -7.36 -21.23 -8.28
CA ARG A 159 -8.70 -21.79 -7.96
C ARG A 159 -8.73 -22.42 -6.55
N ASN A 160 -9.48 -21.87 -5.59
CA ASN A 160 -9.53 -22.42 -4.22
C ASN A 160 -8.12 -22.51 -3.59
N VAL A 161 -7.47 -21.36 -3.40
CA VAL A 161 -6.06 -21.29 -2.94
C VAL A 161 -5.91 -20.38 -1.72
N SER A 162 -5.27 -20.90 -0.67
CA SER A 162 -4.82 -20.11 0.49
C SER A 162 -3.35 -19.74 0.35
N ILE A 163 -3.04 -18.45 0.26
CA ILE A 163 -1.68 -17.91 0.28
C ILE A 163 -1.44 -17.32 1.66
N GLU A 164 -0.39 -17.77 2.32
CA GLU A 164 0.01 -17.35 3.66
C GLU A 164 1.41 -16.78 3.63
N LEU A 165 1.56 -15.55 4.09
CA LEU A 165 2.81 -14.81 4.15
C LEU A 165 3.19 -14.70 5.63
N HIS A 166 4.24 -15.40 6.07
CA HIS A 166 4.64 -15.46 7.48
C HIS A 166 5.94 -14.68 7.67
N GLY A 167 5.90 -13.44 8.16
CA GLY A 167 7.09 -12.59 8.35
C GLY A 167 7.85 -12.22 7.06
N ALA A 168 7.27 -12.51 5.89
CA ALA A 168 7.95 -12.38 4.60
C ALA A 168 8.16 -10.92 4.20
N THR A 169 9.40 -10.55 3.85
CA THR A 169 9.73 -9.23 3.30
C THR A 169 10.07 -9.37 1.81
N LEU A 170 9.20 -8.88 0.92
CA LEU A 170 9.40 -8.92 -0.53
C LEU A 170 9.93 -7.57 -1.01
N VAL A 171 11.10 -7.55 -1.64
CA VAL A 171 11.81 -6.34 -2.06
C VAL A 171 11.94 -6.32 -3.59
N TRP A 172 11.26 -5.37 -4.25
CA TRP A 172 11.35 -5.18 -5.70
C TRP A 172 12.63 -4.42 -6.07
N SER A 173 13.43 -4.92 -7.02
CA SER A 173 14.73 -4.30 -7.31
C SER A 173 14.62 -2.97 -8.06
N ALA A 174 15.28 -1.92 -7.57
CA ALA A 174 15.41 -0.64 -8.28
C ALA A 174 16.61 -0.57 -9.23
N ASP A 175 17.48 -1.59 -9.22
CA ASP A 175 18.75 -1.63 -9.96
C ASP A 175 18.62 -1.88 -11.47
N ASN A 176 17.41 -2.14 -11.98
CA ASN A 176 17.15 -2.33 -13.41
C ASN A 176 15.79 -1.74 -13.82
N ILE A 177 15.64 -0.43 -13.67
CA ILE A 177 14.48 0.35 -14.14
C ILE A 177 14.10 0.01 -15.59
N SER A 178 15.09 -0.16 -16.48
CA SER A 178 14.87 -0.49 -17.90
C SER A 178 14.15 -1.83 -18.10
N TYR A 179 14.48 -2.86 -17.31
CA TYR A 179 13.72 -4.13 -17.32
C TYR A 179 12.25 -3.90 -16.95
N TRP A 180 12.00 -3.24 -15.81
CA TRP A 180 10.63 -3.05 -15.31
C TRP A 180 9.76 -2.26 -16.29
N ARG A 181 10.28 -1.16 -16.86
CA ARG A 181 9.58 -0.35 -17.87
C ARG A 181 9.28 -1.10 -19.18
N GLN A 182 10.02 -2.17 -19.49
CA GLN A 182 9.85 -2.99 -20.70
C GLN A 182 9.04 -4.28 -20.47
N ARG A 183 8.92 -4.74 -19.23
CA ARG A 183 8.38 -6.08 -18.89
C ARG A 183 7.12 -6.06 -18.03
N CYS A 184 6.79 -4.94 -17.39
CA CYS A 184 5.55 -4.81 -16.62
C CYS A 184 4.31 -5.17 -17.44
N PHE A 185 3.38 -5.94 -16.85
CA PHE A 185 2.18 -6.41 -17.56
C PHE A 185 1.22 -5.24 -17.78
N SER A 186 0.82 -4.98 -19.03
CA SER A 186 -0.18 -3.95 -19.33
C SER A 186 -1.52 -4.28 -18.66
N VAL A 187 -2.07 -3.33 -17.92
CA VAL A 187 -3.42 -3.42 -17.33
C VAL A 187 -4.46 -2.69 -18.18
N THR A 188 -4.07 -2.22 -19.38
CA THR A 188 -4.84 -1.44 -20.37
C THR A 188 -5.34 -0.05 -19.92
N TYR A 189 -5.88 0.08 -18.70
CA TYR A 189 -6.39 1.34 -18.17
C TYR A 189 -5.31 2.43 -18.16
N ALA A 190 -5.63 3.59 -18.75
CA ALA A 190 -4.75 4.75 -18.90
C ALA A 190 -3.32 4.45 -19.45
N GLY A 191 -3.15 3.34 -20.17
CA GLY A 191 -1.85 2.86 -20.64
C GLY A 191 -0.88 2.43 -19.52
N ARG A 192 -1.38 2.11 -18.32
CA ARG A 192 -0.57 1.68 -17.17
C ARG A 192 -0.16 0.21 -17.27
N CYS A 193 0.82 -0.17 -16.45
CA CYS A 193 1.27 -1.55 -16.29
C CYS A 193 1.53 -1.91 -14.82
N THR A 194 1.72 -3.19 -14.51
CA THR A 194 1.95 -3.70 -13.15
C THR A 194 3.16 -4.64 -13.05
N ALA A 195 3.79 -4.67 -11.87
CA ALA A 195 4.87 -5.59 -11.54
C ALA A 195 4.35 -6.98 -11.16
N TRP A 196 3.16 -7.06 -10.56
CA TRP A 196 2.53 -8.31 -10.13
C TRP A 196 1.06 -8.37 -10.58
N LEU A 197 0.77 -9.26 -11.55
CA LEU A 197 -0.57 -9.62 -11.95
C LEU A 197 -1.06 -10.80 -11.09
N PHE A 198 -2.13 -10.61 -10.33
CA PHE A 198 -2.64 -11.59 -9.35
C PHE A 198 -4.14 -11.81 -9.58
N GLY A 199 -4.61 -13.07 -9.58
CA GLY A 199 -6.03 -13.33 -9.80
C GLY A 199 -6.41 -14.80 -9.89
N GLY A 200 -7.70 -15.06 -10.02
CA GLY A 200 -8.25 -16.41 -9.95
C GLY A 200 -9.65 -16.39 -9.36
N ARG A 201 -10.10 -17.55 -8.88
CA ARG A 201 -11.39 -17.71 -8.21
C ARG A 201 -11.22 -18.34 -6.83
N ASP A 202 -11.90 -17.80 -5.83
CA ASP A 202 -11.90 -18.32 -4.45
C ASP A 202 -10.47 -18.36 -3.87
N VAL A 203 -9.87 -17.18 -3.67
CA VAL A 203 -8.44 -17.03 -3.29
C VAL A 203 -8.28 -16.11 -2.07
N SER A 204 -7.51 -16.53 -1.07
CA SER A 204 -7.10 -15.67 0.04
C SER A 204 -5.59 -15.43 0.05
N MET A 205 -5.14 -14.20 0.30
CA MET A 205 -3.74 -13.86 0.59
C MET A 205 -3.66 -13.15 1.94
N ARG A 206 -3.09 -13.83 2.95
CA ARG A 206 -3.11 -13.39 4.35
C ARG A 206 -1.69 -13.22 4.89
N GLY A 207 -1.41 -12.08 5.51
CA GLY A 207 -0.18 -11.82 6.22
C GLY A 207 -0.25 -12.20 7.71
N PHE A 208 0.87 -12.73 8.22
CA PHE A 208 1.07 -13.14 9.61
C PHE A 208 2.41 -12.57 10.09
N GLY A 209 2.40 -11.81 11.18
CA GLY A 209 3.59 -11.07 11.64
C GLY A 209 3.88 -9.83 10.77
N LYS A 210 5.13 -9.34 10.81
CA LYS A 210 5.58 -8.12 10.08
C LYS A 210 5.79 -8.40 8.57
N VAL A 211 4.73 -8.72 7.82
CA VAL A 211 4.80 -8.91 6.36
C VAL A 211 4.95 -7.57 5.65
N LEU A 212 6.00 -7.44 4.82
CA LEU A 212 6.39 -6.17 4.19
C LEU A 212 6.63 -6.33 2.69
N PHE A 213 5.90 -5.59 1.86
CA PHE A 213 6.21 -5.41 0.45
C PHE A 213 6.86 -4.04 0.23
N ASN A 214 8.15 -4.02 -0.11
CA ASN A 214 8.93 -2.80 -0.38
C ASN A 214 9.16 -2.63 -1.89
N GLY A 215 8.62 -1.56 -2.46
CA GLY A 215 8.75 -1.27 -3.90
C GLY A 215 10.04 -0.57 -4.33
N ASN A 216 10.86 -0.08 -3.39
CA ASN A 216 12.02 0.81 -3.63
C ASN A 216 11.66 2.05 -4.49
N GLY A 217 10.53 2.67 -4.17
CA GLY A 217 9.92 3.78 -4.90
C GLY A 217 10.76 5.06 -5.07
N GLN A 218 11.76 5.34 -4.21
CA GLN A 218 12.55 6.58 -4.31
C GLN A 218 13.21 6.74 -5.68
N THR A 219 13.83 5.67 -6.21
CA THR A 219 14.42 5.68 -7.57
C THR A 219 13.38 5.96 -8.67
N TRP A 220 12.12 5.59 -8.45
CA TRP A 220 11.02 5.86 -9.38
C TRP A 220 10.46 7.29 -9.25
N ILE A 221 10.52 7.87 -8.05
CA ILE A 221 10.16 9.26 -7.77
C ILE A 221 11.20 10.21 -8.40
N ASP A 222 12.49 9.92 -8.22
CA ASP A 222 13.59 10.70 -8.82
C ASP A 222 13.70 10.52 -10.34
N LEU A 223 13.26 9.37 -10.87
CA LEU A 223 13.05 9.18 -12.31
C LEU A 223 11.88 10.02 -12.83
N ALA A 224 10.77 10.08 -12.08
CA ALA A 224 9.58 10.84 -12.47
C ALA A 224 9.80 12.36 -12.39
N LYS A 225 10.60 12.85 -11.43
CA LYS A 225 10.87 14.28 -11.21
C LYS A 225 9.61 15.15 -10.97
N GLY A 226 8.50 14.52 -10.59
CA GLY A 226 7.18 15.14 -10.49
C GLY A 226 6.30 14.99 -11.74
N GLU A 227 6.76 14.34 -12.82
CA GLU A 227 5.95 13.97 -13.99
C GLU A 227 4.85 12.98 -13.58
N ALA A 228 3.61 13.46 -13.61
CA ALA A 228 2.45 12.62 -13.42
C ALA A 228 2.26 11.67 -14.61
N ASN A 229 1.97 10.40 -14.33
CA ASN A 229 1.74 9.33 -15.30
C ASN A 229 2.94 8.99 -16.21
N LEU A 230 4.18 9.21 -15.75
CA LEU A 230 5.39 8.73 -16.43
C LEU A 230 5.26 7.25 -16.82
N ASN A 231 5.42 6.95 -18.11
CA ASN A 231 5.16 5.63 -18.66
C ASN A 231 6.19 4.57 -18.20
N GLY A 232 5.70 3.37 -17.89
CA GLY A 232 6.50 2.24 -17.42
C GLY A 232 6.79 2.21 -15.91
N ARG A 233 6.30 3.18 -15.12
CA ARG A 233 6.23 3.04 -13.65
C ARG A 233 5.20 1.95 -13.33
N PRO A 234 5.57 0.81 -12.70
CA PRO A 234 4.63 -0.28 -12.49
C PRO A 234 3.77 -0.07 -11.23
N ILE A 235 2.48 -0.37 -11.33
CA ILE A 235 1.61 -0.64 -10.17
C ILE A 235 2.18 -1.86 -9.42
N SER A 236 2.35 -1.82 -8.10
CA SER A 236 3.02 -2.92 -7.39
C SER A 236 2.25 -4.25 -7.50
N LEU A 237 0.94 -4.26 -7.22
CA LEU A 237 0.06 -5.42 -7.44
C LEU A 237 -1.26 -5.02 -8.12
N THR A 238 -1.70 -5.79 -9.10
CA THR A 238 -3.05 -5.70 -9.68
C THR A 238 -3.84 -6.97 -9.44
N VAL A 239 -4.97 -6.86 -8.74
CA VAL A 239 -6.02 -7.88 -8.69
C VAL A 239 -6.75 -7.85 -10.03
N TRP A 240 -6.46 -8.83 -10.88
CA TRP A 240 -6.88 -8.87 -12.28
C TRP A 240 -7.78 -10.06 -12.54
N ARG A 241 -9.03 -9.80 -12.97
CA ARG A 241 -10.04 -10.84 -13.25
C ARG A 241 -10.28 -11.79 -12.06
N GLY A 242 -10.15 -11.27 -10.85
CA GLY A 242 -10.43 -11.98 -9.62
C GLY A 242 -11.93 -12.21 -9.41
N THR A 243 -12.30 -13.31 -8.75
CA THR A 243 -13.66 -13.55 -8.24
C THR A 243 -13.56 -14.19 -6.87
N ASN A 244 -14.20 -13.62 -5.85
CA ASN A 244 -14.09 -14.07 -4.46
C ASN A 244 -12.63 -14.02 -3.98
N ILE A 245 -12.07 -12.81 -3.90
CA ILE A 245 -10.69 -12.56 -3.47
C ILE A 245 -10.68 -11.92 -2.08
N PHE A 246 -9.86 -12.44 -1.18
CA PHE A 246 -9.62 -11.87 0.15
C PHE A 246 -8.13 -11.54 0.32
N ILE A 247 -7.80 -10.31 0.70
CA ILE A 247 -6.41 -9.90 1.01
C ILE A 247 -6.38 -9.22 2.38
N ASP A 248 -5.46 -9.62 3.26
CA ASP A 248 -5.47 -9.22 4.68
C ASP A 248 -4.05 -9.09 5.25
N GLY A 249 -3.81 -8.05 6.04
CA GLY A 249 -2.64 -7.95 6.93
C GLY A 249 -1.29 -7.75 6.24
N ILE A 250 -1.22 -6.92 5.20
CA ILE A 250 0.02 -6.68 4.44
C ILE A 250 0.45 -5.21 4.58
N THR A 251 1.68 -4.99 5.02
CA THR A 251 2.33 -3.67 5.02
C THR A 251 3.00 -3.42 3.67
N TRP A 252 2.76 -2.26 3.08
CA TRP A 252 3.33 -1.81 1.81
C TRP A 252 4.15 -0.54 2.03
N ARG A 253 5.35 -0.50 1.45
CA ARG A 253 6.26 0.64 1.56
C ARG A 253 6.84 1.02 0.19
N MET A 254 6.95 2.33 -0.05
CA MET A 254 7.67 2.91 -1.19
C MET A 254 7.28 2.29 -2.55
N ALA A 255 6.01 2.42 -2.94
CA ALA A 255 5.50 1.93 -4.21
C ALA A 255 6.11 2.68 -5.41
N GLN A 256 6.27 1.96 -6.54
CA GLN A 256 6.86 2.52 -7.76
C GLN A 256 5.88 3.43 -8.52
N PHE A 257 4.59 3.12 -8.41
CA PHE A 257 3.43 3.85 -8.89
C PHE A 257 2.32 3.64 -7.83
N TRP A 258 1.07 3.41 -8.23
CA TRP A 258 0.01 2.93 -7.33
C TRP A 258 0.46 1.68 -6.56
N HIS A 259 0.14 1.60 -5.27
CA HIS A 259 0.40 0.41 -4.46
C HIS A 259 -0.43 -0.77 -5.00
N THR A 260 -1.74 -0.57 -5.19
CA THR A 260 -2.65 -1.62 -5.68
C THR A 260 -3.67 -1.13 -6.73
N PHE A 261 -4.19 -2.07 -7.53
CA PHE A 261 -5.26 -1.83 -8.51
C PHE A 261 -6.22 -3.03 -8.55
N VAL A 262 -7.54 -2.81 -8.54
CA VAL A 262 -8.58 -3.83 -8.67
C VAL A 262 -9.28 -3.66 -10.02
N ALA A 263 -9.05 -4.62 -10.92
CA ALA A 263 -9.43 -4.51 -12.33
C ALA A 263 -10.16 -5.77 -12.83
N HIS A 264 -11.26 -5.56 -13.56
CA HIS A 264 -12.11 -6.64 -14.12
C HIS A 264 -12.59 -7.69 -13.10
N SER A 265 -12.68 -7.33 -11.82
CA SER A 265 -12.84 -8.30 -10.71
C SER A 265 -14.20 -8.19 -10.02
N GLN A 266 -14.65 -9.28 -9.38
CA GLN A 266 -15.88 -9.34 -8.59
C GLN A 266 -15.62 -9.85 -7.16
N ASN A 267 -16.34 -9.34 -6.17
CA ASN A 267 -16.30 -9.81 -4.78
C ASN A 267 -14.85 -9.84 -4.24
N VAL A 268 -14.27 -8.63 -4.13
CA VAL A 268 -12.89 -8.43 -3.68
C VAL A 268 -12.92 -7.71 -2.35
N THR A 269 -12.47 -8.37 -1.29
CA THR A 269 -12.29 -7.77 0.04
C THR A 269 -10.80 -7.60 0.33
N MET A 270 -10.40 -6.38 0.71
CA MET A 270 -9.03 -6.07 1.12
C MET A 270 -9.03 -5.31 2.45
N THR A 271 -8.40 -5.86 3.48
CA THR A 271 -8.50 -5.34 4.85
C THR A 271 -7.17 -5.28 5.60
N ASN A 272 -7.08 -4.45 6.63
CA ASN A 272 -5.91 -4.34 7.52
C ASN A 272 -4.60 -4.04 6.74
N MET A 273 -4.65 -3.06 5.84
CA MET A 273 -3.50 -2.64 5.02
C MET A 273 -2.84 -1.40 5.61
N ASP A 274 -1.51 -1.38 5.62
CA ASP A 274 -0.71 -0.21 5.98
C ASP A 274 0.19 0.15 4.80
N MET A 275 -0.15 1.22 4.08
CA MET A 275 0.55 1.67 2.87
C MET A 275 1.24 3.01 3.14
N SER A 276 2.54 3.13 2.83
CA SER A 276 3.24 4.41 2.97
C SER A 276 4.31 4.60 1.88
N THR A 277 4.22 5.71 1.15
CA THR A 277 5.24 6.15 0.20
C THR A 277 5.56 7.63 0.43
N TRP A 278 6.76 7.88 0.94
CA TRP A 278 7.33 9.21 1.21
C TRP A 278 8.43 9.52 0.19
N THR A 279 9.14 10.62 0.40
CA THR A 279 10.36 10.94 -0.34
C THR A 279 11.25 11.86 0.49
N ASN A 280 12.56 11.78 0.28
CA ASN A 280 13.56 12.70 0.83
C ASN A 280 14.19 13.61 -0.23
N SER A 281 13.68 13.60 -1.47
CA SER A 281 14.14 14.48 -2.55
C SER A 281 13.14 15.62 -2.82
N GLN A 282 13.55 16.59 -3.63
CA GLN A 282 12.70 17.71 -4.08
C GLN A 282 11.47 17.28 -4.91
N HIS A 283 11.38 16.01 -5.31
CA HIS A 283 10.37 15.51 -6.24
C HIS A 283 9.25 14.79 -5.49
N LYS A 284 8.01 15.27 -5.60
CA LYS A 284 6.84 14.69 -4.92
C LYS A 284 6.58 13.24 -5.39
N SER A 285 6.05 12.41 -4.49
CA SER A 285 5.62 11.02 -4.71
C SER A 285 4.35 10.89 -5.57
N VAL A 286 4.30 11.56 -6.72
CA VAL A 286 3.11 11.64 -7.60
C VAL A 286 2.65 10.25 -8.08
N ASN A 287 1.33 10.06 -8.16
CA ASN A 287 0.67 8.80 -8.52
C ASN A 287 1.16 7.59 -7.71
N THR A 288 1.16 7.73 -6.39
CA THR A 288 1.44 6.63 -5.45
C THR A 288 0.18 6.17 -4.73
N ASP A 289 -0.96 6.21 -5.42
CA ASP A 289 -2.31 5.90 -4.93
C ASP A 289 -2.35 4.63 -4.07
N GLY A 290 -3.18 4.60 -3.03
CA GLY A 290 -3.36 3.41 -2.18
C GLY A 290 -4.06 2.27 -2.95
N THR A 291 -5.27 2.54 -3.45
CA THR A 291 -5.89 1.65 -4.45
C THR A 291 -6.80 2.35 -5.44
N ASN A 292 -6.95 1.72 -6.59
CA ASN A 292 -7.83 2.12 -7.69
C ASN A 292 -8.81 0.97 -8.00
N THR A 293 -10.07 1.25 -8.35
CA THR A 293 -11.01 0.24 -8.91
C THR A 293 -11.39 0.59 -10.34
N TRP A 294 -11.50 -0.41 -11.23
CA TRP A 294 -11.95 -0.21 -12.63
C TRP A 294 -12.59 -1.48 -13.21
N ASN A 295 -13.66 -1.35 -14.00
CA ASN A 295 -14.41 -2.49 -14.58
C ASN A 295 -14.77 -3.59 -13.54
N SER A 296 -15.00 -3.22 -12.27
CA SER A 296 -15.05 -4.16 -11.15
C SER A 296 -16.29 -3.94 -10.28
N ARG A 297 -16.76 -4.98 -9.59
CA ARG A 297 -17.95 -4.89 -8.74
C ARG A 297 -17.85 -5.63 -7.42
N ASP A 298 -18.66 -5.21 -6.46
CA ASP A 298 -18.72 -5.82 -5.12
C ASP A 298 -17.33 -5.77 -4.45
N VAL A 299 -16.77 -4.58 -4.27
CA VAL A 299 -15.43 -4.37 -3.72
C VAL A 299 -15.51 -3.74 -2.33
N ARG A 300 -14.89 -4.39 -1.33
CA ARG A 300 -14.85 -3.92 0.06
C ARG A 300 -13.42 -3.63 0.51
N ILE A 301 -13.20 -2.42 1.01
CA ILE A 301 -11.93 -1.89 1.50
C ILE A 301 -12.15 -1.48 2.96
N ALA A 302 -11.41 -2.05 3.91
CA ALA A 302 -11.67 -1.80 5.33
C ALA A 302 -10.42 -1.80 6.23
N ASN A 303 -10.37 -0.89 7.21
CA ASN A 303 -9.26 -0.79 8.17
C ASN A 303 -7.91 -0.53 7.47
N TRP A 304 -7.78 0.59 6.76
CA TRP A 304 -6.54 0.94 6.05
C TRP A 304 -5.89 2.20 6.63
N THR A 305 -4.56 2.22 6.65
CA THR A 305 -3.74 3.42 6.80
C THR A 305 -2.99 3.65 5.50
N VAL A 306 -3.02 4.88 4.96
CA VAL A 306 -2.38 5.22 3.67
C VAL A 306 -1.66 6.57 3.73
N LYS A 307 -0.34 6.59 3.52
CA LYS A 307 0.42 7.81 3.18
C LYS A 307 0.87 7.74 1.72
N CYS A 308 0.42 8.70 0.90
CA CYS A 308 0.69 8.73 -0.54
C CYS A 308 0.65 10.15 -1.10
N GLY A 309 1.24 10.36 -2.27
CA GLY A 309 1.27 11.65 -2.99
C GLY A 309 0.15 11.83 -4.03
N ASP A 310 -0.93 11.05 -3.94
CA ASP A 310 -2.09 11.07 -4.86
C ASP A 310 -3.32 10.43 -4.18
N ASP A 311 -4.43 10.18 -4.91
CA ASP A 311 -5.68 9.58 -4.41
C ASP A 311 -5.44 8.43 -3.39
N CYS A 312 -6.04 8.52 -2.20
CA CYS A 312 -5.93 7.47 -1.18
C CYS A 312 -6.67 6.21 -1.63
N ILE A 313 -7.94 6.37 -2.00
CA ILE A 313 -8.80 5.34 -2.59
C ILE A 313 -9.57 5.98 -3.75
N SER A 314 -9.52 5.38 -4.94
CA SER A 314 -10.05 6.00 -6.15
C SER A 314 -10.92 5.06 -6.99
N VAL A 315 -12.17 5.43 -7.21
CA VAL A 315 -13.16 4.64 -7.96
C VAL A 315 -13.22 5.13 -9.41
N LYS A 316 -12.60 4.41 -10.34
CA LYS A 316 -12.62 4.73 -11.78
C LYS A 316 -13.84 4.13 -12.48
N GLY A 317 -13.99 4.42 -13.78
CA GLY A 317 -15.10 3.99 -14.61
C GLY A 317 -15.45 2.49 -14.55
N ASN A 318 -16.73 2.21 -14.73
CA ASN A 318 -17.36 0.88 -14.70
C ASN A 318 -17.15 0.15 -13.36
N SER A 319 -17.24 0.90 -12.26
CA SER A 319 -17.16 0.37 -10.90
C SER A 319 -18.53 0.44 -10.21
N THR A 320 -18.97 -0.64 -9.55
CA THR A 320 -20.25 -0.65 -8.82
C THR A 320 -20.22 -1.48 -7.53
N ASN A 321 -21.06 -1.14 -6.54
CA ASN A 321 -21.04 -1.73 -5.20
C ASN A 321 -19.63 -1.64 -4.57
N ILE A 322 -19.14 -0.41 -4.36
CA ILE A 322 -17.83 -0.16 -3.77
C ILE A 322 -18.01 0.39 -2.35
N HIS A 323 -17.48 -0.32 -1.35
CA HIS A 323 -17.61 0.04 0.06
C HIS A 323 -16.24 0.25 0.71
N VAL A 324 -15.97 1.47 1.14
CA VAL A 324 -14.73 1.89 1.79
C VAL A 324 -15.07 2.32 3.21
N SER A 325 -14.56 1.62 4.23
CA SER A 325 -14.94 1.86 5.63
C SER A 325 -13.76 1.85 6.58
N ASN A 326 -13.65 2.82 7.49
CA ASN A 326 -12.55 2.92 8.47
C ASN A 326 -11.17 3.03 7.77
N VAL A 327 -10.89 4.19 7.18
CA VAL A 327 -9.64 4.46 6.46
C VAL A 327 -9.03 5.78 6.93
N THR A 328 -7.73 5.77 7.20
CA THR A 328 -6.95 6.97 7.57
C THR A 328 -5.95 7.31 6.47
N CYS A 329 -6.00 8.51 5.90
CA CYS A 329 -5.10 8.94 4.83
C CYS A 329 -4.25 10.18 5.22
N TYR A 330 -2.97 10.17 4.83
CA TYR A 330 -2.00 11.24 5.08
C TYR A 330 -1.44 11.76 3.75
N GLU A 331 -1.35 13.09 3.60
CA GLU A 331 -0.75 13.82 2.45
C GLU A 331 -1.38 13.54 1.05
N SER A 332 -2.44 12.73 1.04
CA SER A 332 -3.08 12.11 -0.12
C SER A 332 -4.05 13.00 -0.92
N GLY A 333 -4.59 12.46 -2.01
CA GLY A 333 -5.81 12.92 -2.69
C GLY A 333 -7.12 12.44 -2.05
N ALA A 334 -7.06 11.72 -0.92
CA ALA A 334 -8.21 11.21 -0.16
C ALA A 334 -9.20 10.36 -0.97
N MET A 335 -10.50 10.46 -0.69
CA MET A 335 -11.56 9.64 -1.30
C MET A 335 -12.01 10.25 -2.63
N CYS A 336 -11.79 9.53 -3.73
CA CYS A 336 -12.09 10.04 -5.07
C CYS A 336 -13.01 9.12 -5.88
N VAL A 337 -13.92 9.75 -6.63
CA VAL A 337 -14.62 9.12 -7.76
C VAL A 337 -14.04 9.72 -9.05
N GLY A 338 -13.23 8.90 -9.75
CA GLY A 338 -12.73 9.17 -11.09
C GLY A 338 -11.20 9.28 -11.23
N SER A 339 -10.67 9.80 -12.34
CA SER A 339 -11.40 10.43 -13.44
C SER A 339 -12.26 9.45 -14.27
N ILE A 340 -13.37 9.95 -14.81
CA ILE A 340 -14.42 9.21 -15.53
C ILE A 340 -14.72 9.90 -16.88
N GLY A 341 -14.92 9.11 -17.93
CA GLY A 341 -15.38 9.57 -19.25
C GLY A 341 -14.29 10.18 -20.12
N SER A 342 -13.03 9.76 -19.95
CA SER A 342 -11.88 10.27 -20.72
C SER A 342 -12.00 10.02 -22.23
N ASN A 343 -12.68 8.93 -22.61
CA ASN A 343 -13.02 8.60 -23.99
C ASN A 343 -14.47 9.05 -24.27
N SER A 344 -14.68 10.19 -24.92
CA SER A 344 -16.03 10.70 -25.22
C SER A 344 -16.89 9.75 -26.08
N ARG A 345 -16.26 8.78 -26.78
CA ARG A 345 -16.93 7.75 -27.59
C ARG A 345 -17.34 6.50 -26.81
N GLN A 346 -16.91 6.36 -25.55
CA GLN A 346 -17.19 5.20 -24.71
C GLN A 346 -17.65 5.67 -23.32
N PRO A 347 -18.94 5.50 -22.98
CA PRO A 347 -19.44 5.95 -21.69
C PRO A 347 -18.83 5.13 -20.54
N ASP A 348 -18.43 5.82 -19.46
CA ASP A 348 -18.00 5.23 -18.20
C ASP A 348 -19.10 5.37 -17.14
N TYR A 349 -19.34 4.31 -16.36
CA TYR A 349 -20.41 4.28 -15.36
C TYR A 349 -19.85 4.06 -13.94
N VAL A 350 -20.26 4.87 -12.96
CA VAL A 350 -19.98 4.57 -11.53
C VAL A 350 -21.25 4.69 -10.71
N GLU A 351 -21.53 3.67 -9.89
CA GLU A 351 -22.71 3.69 -9.03
C GLU A 351 -22.60 2.86 -7.75
N ASN A 352 -23.41 3.20 -6.75
CA ASN A 352 -23.49 2.50 -5.46
C ASN A 352 -22.13 2.47 -4.75
N VAL A 353 -21.63 3.67 -4.43
CA VAL A 353 -20.34 3.85 -3.75
C VAL A 353 -20.58 4.45 -2.37
N LEU A 354 -20.03 3.82 -1.32
CA LEU A 354 -20.08 4.30 0.05
C LEU A 354 -18.66 4.43 0.59
N PHE A 355 -18.24 5.66 0.88
CA PHE A 355 -17.07 5.97 1.69
C PHE A 355 -17.55 6.39 3.08
N GLU A 356 -17.18 5.66 4.14
CA GLU A 356 -17.60 6.00 5.50
C GLU A 356 -16.54 5.82 6.59
N ASN A 357 -16.62 6.67 7.62
CA ASN A 357 -15.69 6.68 8.75
C ASN A 357 -14.24 6.89 8.26
N ILE A 358 -14.00 8.02 7.61
CA ILE A 358 -12.72 8.36 6.97
C ILE A 358 -12.02 9.45 7.79
N GLN A 359 -10.72 9.27 8.05
CA GLN A 359 -9.87 10.25 8.73
C GLN A 359 -8.78 10.73 7.79
N LEU A 360 -8.51 12.04 7.75
CA LEU A 360 -7.57 12.62 6.77
C LEU A 360 -6.69 13.70 7.40
N ASN A 361 -5.40 13.68 7.09
CA ASN A 361 -4.48 14.77 7.48
C ASN A 361 -3.65 15.28 6.29
N HIS A 362 -3.42 16.59 6.24
CA HIS A 362 -2.62 17.34 5.25
C HIS A 362 -2.91 17.06 3.76
N SER A 363 -4.03 16.41 3.45
CA SER A 363 -4.40 15.93 2.11
C SER A 363 -4.85 17.05 1.15
N SER A 364 -4.84 16.80 -0.17
CA SER A 364 -5.26 17.81 -1.16
C SER A 364 -6.79 18.00 -1.20
N ASN A 365 -7.53 16.92 -0.96
CA ASN A 365 -8.99 16.90 -0.97
C ASN A 365 -9.48 16.01 0.18
N ALA A 366 -10.80 15.92 0.39
CA ALA A 366 -11.40 14.97 1.34
C ALA A 366 -12.37 13.99 0.67
N ALA A 367 -13.35 14.53 -0.06
CA ALA A 367 -14.39 13.77 -0.75
C ALA A 367 -14.70 14.46 -2.08
N TRP A 368 -14.30 13.85 -3.20
CA TRP A 368 -14.39 14.53 -4.50
C TRP A 368 -14.70 13.65 -5.70
N ILE A 369 -15.32 14.29 -6.71
CA ILE A 369 -15.73 13.66 -7.97
C ILE A 369 -15.09 14.42 -9.13
N LYS A 370 -14.30 13.72 -9.95
CA LYS A 370 -13.65 14.27 -11.16
C LYS A 370 -14.16 13.55 -12.41
N THR A 371 -14.77 14.29 -13.35
CA THR A 371 -15.07 13.77 -14.69
C THR A 371 -14.36 14.59 -15.76
N TYR A 372 -14.15 13.98 -16.93
CA TYR A 372 -13.87 14.73 -18.16
C TYR A 372 -15.18 15.25 -18.78
N PRO A 373 -15.11 16.07 -19.84
CA PRO A 373 -16.26 16.42 -20.69
C PRO A 373 -16.71 15.24 -21.58
N GLY A 374 -17.08 14.12 -20.95
CA GLY A 374 -17.37 12.84 -21.59
C GLY A 374 -18.84 12.45 -21.60
N THR A 375 -19.09 11.14 -21.71
CA THR A 375 -20.41 10.49 -21.63
C THR A 375 -20.38 9.39 -20.56
N GLY A 376 -21.54 8.98 -20.04
CA GLY A 376 -21.65 8.01 -18.94
C GLY A 376 -22.61 8.46 -17.84
N TYR A 377 -22.41 8.01 -16.60
CA TYR A 377 -23.06 8.57 -15.41
C TYR A 377 -22.23 8.35 -14.13
N VAL A 378 -22.49 9.19 -13.13
CA VAL A 378 -22.13 8.94 -11.72
C VAL A 378 -23.40 9.01 -10.89
N ARG A 379 -23.77 7.95 -10.16
CA ARG A 379 -25.02 7.94 -9.37
C ARG A 379 -24.93 7.21 -8.03
N ASN A 380 -25.72 7.63 -7.04
CA ASN A 380 -25.82 6.97 -5.74
C ASN A 380 -24.44 6.82 -5.06
N ILE A 381 -23.84 7.97 -4.72
CA ILE A 381 -22.54 8.08 -4.06
C ILE A 381 -22.75 8.67 -2.67
N THR A 382 -22.21 8.05 -1.63
CA THR A 382 -22.31 8.55 -0.24
C THR A 382 -20.92 8.73 0.37
N PHE A 383 -20.68 9.91 0.91
CA PHE A 383 -19.49 10.29 1.68
C PHE A 383 -19.93 10.60 3.12
N ARG A 384 -19.64 9.70 4.07
CA ARG A 384 -20.20 9.72 5.44
C ARG A 384 -19.12 9.77 6.51
N ASN A 385 -19.36 10.51 7.60
CA ASN A 385 -18.50 10.55 8.79
C ASN A 385 -17.03 10.80 8.43
N ILE A 386 -16.77 11.88 7.70
CA ILE A 386 -15.42 12.23 7.22
C ILE A 386 -14.85 13.33 8.11
N ARG A 387 -13.75 13.02 8.81
CA ARG A 387 -13.04 13.93 9.71
C ARG A 387 -11.68 14.29 9.13
N PHE A 388 -11.32 15.57 9.12
CA PHE A 388 -10.08 15.99 8.50
C PHE A 388 -9.40 17.22 9.11
N SER A 389 -8.08 17.27 9.00
CA SER A 389 -7.26 18.42 9.36
C SER A 389 -6.40 18.90 8.20
N ASP A 390 -6.37 20.23 8.00
CA ASP A 390 -5.50 20.91 7.04
C ASP A 390 -5.62 20.38 5.60
N VAL A 391 -6.84 20.25 5.09
CA VAL A 391 -7.11 19.77 3.73
C VAL A 391 -7.22 20.95 2.75
N ASN A 392 -6.56 20.88 1.60
CA ASN A 392 -6.48 22.00 0.64
C ASN A 392 -7.87 22.42 0.10
N GLN A 393 -8.64 21.50 -0.50
CA GLN A 393 -10.01 21.74 -0.98
C GLN A 393 -10.91 20.54 -0.61
N PRO A 394 -11.62 20.57 0.54
CA PRO A 394 -12.24 19.38 1.12
C PRO A 394 -13.30 18.69 0.26
N ILE A 395 -14.39 19.39 -0.10
CA ILE A 395 -15.41 18.86 -1.02
C ILE A 395 -15.19 19.49 -2.39
N TYR A 396 -14.97 18.67 -3.42
CA TYR A 396 -14.74 19.15 -4.79
C TYR A 396 -15.52 18.33 -5.82
N VAL A 397 -16.16 18.99 -6.79
CA VAL A 397 -16.81 18.34 -7.94
C VAL A 397 -16.49 19.14 -9.20
N THR A 398 -16.00 18.46 -10.24
CA THR A 398 -15.71 19.06 -11.55
C THR A 398 -16.11 18.15 -12.71
N SER A 399 -16.72 18.77 -13.73
CA SER A 399 -17.12 18.12 -14.99
C SER A 399 -16.02 18.13 -16.08
N CYS A 400 -14.85 18.71 -15.80
CA CYS A 400 -13.81 19.01 -16.81
C CYS A 400 -12.37 18.94 -16.30
N ILE A 401 -12.06 17.89 -15.53
CA ILE A 401 -10.72 17.70 -14.97
C ILE A 401 -9.62 17.72 -16.05
N TYR A 402 -8.49 18.34 -15.71
CA TYR A 402 -7.32 18.61 -16.57
C TYR A 402 -7.53 19.57 -17.75
N SER A 403 -8.70 19.64 -18.39
CA SER A 403 -8.94 20.64 -19.45
C SER A 403 -9.24 22.02 -18.87
N TYR A 404 -10.04 22.10 -17.79
CA TYR A 404 -10.54 23.36 -17.21
C TYR A 404 -11.22 24.28 -18.24
N GLN A 405 -11.67 23.69 -19.35
CA GLN A 405 -12.21 24.33 -20.55
C GLN A 405 -13.41 23.52 -21.04
N ASN A 406 -14.39 24.21 -21.62
CA ASN A 406 -15.62 23.62 -22.16
C ASN A 406 -16.37 22.74 -21.15
N CYS A 407 -16.41 23.12 -19.87
CA CYS A 407 -16.95 22.29 -18.79
C CYS A 407 -18.44 21.93 -18.93
N ASP A 408 -19.18 22.78 -19.63
CA ASP A 408 -20.58 22.59 -20.01
C ASP A 408 -20.79 21.67 -21.23
N SER A 409 -19.71 21.20 -21.87
CA SER A 409 -19.79 20.17 -22.92
C SER A 409 -19.89 18.74 -22.34
N SER A 410 -19.63 18.56 -21.04
CA SER A 410 -19.82 17.26 -20.38
C SER A 410 -21.28 16.80 -20.45
N ARG A 411 -21.46 15.49 -20.70
CA ARG A 411 -22.75 14.80 -20.76
C ARG A 411 -22.85 13.68 -19.73
N ILE A 412 -22.04 13.76 -18.66
CA ILE A 412 -22.07 12.84 -17.52
C ILE A 412 -22.94 13.48 -16.42
N PRO A 413 -24.22 13.07 -16.26
CA PRO A 413 -24.99 13.47 -15.09
C PRO A 413 -24.37 12.87 -13.82
N ILE A 414 -24.14 13.73 -12.82
CA ILE A 414 -23.75 13.34 -11.47
C ILE A 414 -25.00 13.48 -10.59
N THR A 415 -25.47 12.37 -10.01
CA THR A 415 -26.82 12.30 -9.42
C THR A 415 -26.85 11.56 -8.08
N ASN A 416 -27.78 11.93 -7.20
CA ASN A 416 -28.00 11.26 -5.92
C ASN A 416 -26.69 11.12 -5.11
N VAL A 417 -26.02 12.25 -4.84
CA VAL A 417 -24.78 12.29 -4.07
C VAL A 417 -25.06 12.85 -2.68
N ARG A 418 -24.66 12.11 -1.64
CA ARG A 418 -24.89 12.43 -0.23
C ARG A 418 -23.55 12.73 0.46
N TRP A 419 -23.45 13.88 1.12
CA TRP A 419 -22.36 14.21 2.04
C TRP A 419 -22.94 14.34 3.45
N GLU A 420 -22.50 13.49 4.37
CA GLU A 420 -23.10 13.30 5.69
C GLU A 420 -22.01 13.36 6.77
N ASN A 421 -22.13 14.26 7.74
CA ASN A 421 -21.14 14.44 8.82
C ASN A 421 -19.71 14.65 8.28
N VAL A 422 -19.52 15.65 7.43
CA VAL A 422 -18.21 16.02 6.86
C VAL A 422 -17.66 17.24 7.61
N THR A 423 -16.69 17.00 8.49
CA THR A 423 -16.24 17.99 9.49
C THR A 423 -14.72 18.14 9.50
N GLY A 424 -14.18 19.36 9.52
CA GLY A 424 -12.73 19.53 9.57
C GLY A 424 -12.21 20.95 9.29
N THR A 425 -10.89 21.06 9.12
CA THR A 425 -10.24 22.33 8.75
C THR A 425 -9.74 22.36 7.31
N SER A 426 -10.16 23.38 6.56
CA SER A 426 -9.62 23.66 5.22
C SER A 426 -8.34 24.50 5.31
N ARG A 427 -7.33 24.21 4.50
CA ARG A 427 -6.05 24.94 4.47
C ARG A 427 -6.24 26.39 4.02
N TYR A 428 -7.14 26.57 3.08
CA TYR A 428 -7.52 27.85 2.50
C TYR A 428 -8.99 28.17 2.81
N ASN A 429 -9.45 29.35 2.41
CA ASN A 429 -10.80 29.85 2.64
C ASN A 429 -11.93 29.15 1.84
N VAL A 430 -11.68 28.03 1.15
CA VAL A 430 -12.71 27.25 0.43
C VAL A 430 -13.00 25.96 1.17
N ALA A 431 -14.25 25.76 1.56
CA ALA A 431 -14.74 24.49 2.11
C ALA A 431 -15.26 23.55 1.02
N VAL A 432 -15.95 24.12 0.02
CA VAL A 432 -16.66 23.40 -1.03
C VAL A 432 -16.50 24.11 -2.37
N GLY A 433 -16.13 23.37 -3.41
CA GLY A 433 -16.13 23.83 -4.80
C GLY A 433 -16.88 22.84 -5.70
N ILE A 434 -18.06 23.20 -6.22
CA ILE A 434 -18.88 22.32 -7.07
C ILE A 434 -19.17 23.03 -8.39
N HIS A 435 -18.55 22.56 -9.47
CA HIS A 435 -18.89 22.94 -10.83
C HIS A 435 -19.41 21.74 -11.61
N CYS A 436 -20.73 21.70 -11.82
CA CYS A 436 -21.38 20.75 -12.71
C CYS A 436 -21.55 21.36 -14.11
N SER A 437 -21.74 20.52 -15.13
CA SER A 437 -22.01 20.96 -16.50
C SER A 437 -23.41 21.57 -16.61
N SER A 438 -23.57 22.75 -17.21
CA SER A 438 -24.91 23.29 -17.53
C SER A 438 -25.66 22.43 -18.56
N GLY A 439 -24.93 21.69 -19.40
CA GLY A 439 -25.49 20.68 -20.30
C GLY A 439 -25.77 19.31 -19.67
N ALA A 440 -25.37 19.09 -18.41
CA ALA A 440 -25.76 17.94 -17.59
C ALA A 440 -25.78 18.32 -16.08
N PRO A 441 -26.74 19.16 -15.63
CA PRO A 441 -26.74 19.69 -14.27
C PRO A 441 -26.87 18.60 -13.20
N CYS A 442 -26.15 18.76 -12.10
CA CYS A 442 -26.18 17.83 -10.98
C CYS A 442 -27.57 17.77 -10.33
N ASP A 443 -27.99 16.58 -9.89
CA ASP A 443 -29.35 16.32 -9.41
C ASP A 443 -29.35 15.47 -8.12
N GLY A 444 -30.36 15.63 -7.26
CA GLY A 444 -30.48 14.87 -6.02
C GLY A 444 -29.27 14.99 -5.07
N PHE A 445 -28.55 16.11 -5.09
CA PHE A 445 -27.44 16.37 -4.16
C PHE A 445 -28.00 16.67 -2.76
N HIS A 446 -27.38 16.07 -1.73
CA HIS A 446 -27.80 16.20 -0.34
C HIS A 446 -26.61 16.38 0.60
N PHE A 447 -26.72 17.31 1.54
CA PHE A 447 -25.68 17.73 2.47
C PHE A 447 -26.25 17.82 3.89
N GLU A 448 -25.67 17.06 4.81
CA GLU A 448 -26.06 17.01 6.22
C GLU A 448 -24.80 17.02 7.10
N GLY A 449 -24.81 17.77 8.20
CA GLY A 449 -23.68 17.80 9.15
C GLY A 449 -22.36 18.31 8.56
N ILE A 450 -22.39 19.28 7.64
CA ILE A 450 -21.19 19.88 7.05
C ILE A 450 -20.66 20.99 7.96
N ASP A 451 -19.51 20.78 8.59
CA ASP A 451 -18.83 21.78 9.44
C ASP A 451 -17.36 21.93 9.07
N ILE A 452 -17.08 22.87 8.16
CA ILE A 452 -15.76 23.06 7.56
C ILE A 452 -15.31 24.50 7.81
N LYS A 453 -14.20 24.66 8.55
CA LYS A 453 -13.69 25.97 8.97
C LYS A 453 -12.28 26.21 8.39
N PRO A 454 -11.92 27.42 7.92
CA PRO A 454 -10.55 27.67 7.47
C PRO A 454 -9.56 27.59 8.64
N LYS A 455 -8.42 26.93 8.44
CA LYS A 455 -7.36 26.74 9.46
C LYS A 455 -6.81 28.08 9.98
N ALA A 456 -6.81 29.11 9.15
CA ALA A 456 -6.42 30.49 9.49
C ALA A 456 -7.57 31.35 10.06
N GLY A 457 -8.75 30.77 10.28
CA GLY A 457 -9.95 31.50 10.69
C GLY A 457 -10.65 32.26 9.55
N GLY A 458 -11.69 33.01 9.91
CA GLY A 458 -12.56 33.71 8.96
C GLY A 458 -13.64 32.82 8.33
N ASN A 459 -14.35 33.37 7.34
CA ASN A 459 -15.50 32.72 6.72
C ASN A 459 -15.06 31.75 5.60
N ALA A 460 -15.62 30.54 5.60
CA ALA A 460 -15.47 29.60 4.49
C ALA A 460 -16.33 30.01 3.29
N LYS A 461 -15.77 29.87 2.08
CA LYS A 461 -16.48 29.93 0.80
C LYS A 461 -17.06 28.56 0.46
N VAL A 462 -18.29 28.57 -0.04
CA VAL A 462 -19.04 27.42 -0.56
C VAL A 462 -19.44 27.79 -1.98
N LEU A 463 -18.66 27.35 -2.97
CA LEU A 463 -18.81 27.75 -4.36
C LEU A 463 -19.61 26.69 -5.13
N CYS A 464 -20.67 27.09 -5.81
CA CYS A 464 -21.63 26.18 -6.45
C CYS A 464 -22.06 26.66 -7.84
N SER A 465 -22.11 25.75 -8.82
CA SER A 465 -22.65 26.01 -10.16
C SER A 465 -23.37 24.77 -10.70
N ASN A 466 -24.51 25.01 -11.36
CA ASN A 466 -25.30 24.00 -12.10
C ASN A 466 -25.77 22.80 -11.24
N ILE A 467 -26.16 23.05 -9.99
CA ILE A 467 -26.86 22.08 -9.12
C ILE A 467 -28.36 22.38 -9.17
N LYS A 468 -29.19 21.41 -9.58
CA LYS A 468 -30.65 21.54 -9.55
C LYS A 468 -31.16 21.61 -8.11
N ASN A 469 -32.20 22.40 -7.88
CA ASN A 469 -32.87 22.54 -6.58
C ASN A 469 -31.89 22.82 -5.42
N GLN A 470 -30.80 23.54 -5.67
CA GLN A 470 -29.69 23.75 -4.73
C GLN A 470 -30.15 24.23 -3.33
N ALA A 471 -31.14 25.11 -3.25
CA ALA A 471 -31.69 25.59 -1.97
C ALA A 471 -32.26 24.45 -1.09
N SER A 472 -32.72 23.34 -1.69
CA SER A 472 -33.21 22.14 -1.01
C SER A 472 -32.13 21.08 -0.74
N SER A 473 -30.89 21.29 -1.18
CA SER A 473 -29.80 20.32 -1.01
C SER A 473 -29.24 20.25 0.41
N GLY A 474 -29.50 21.26 1.25
CA GLY A 474 -28.85 21.44 2.56
C GLY A 474 -27.58 22.28 2.51
N LEU A 475 -27.04 22.58 1.32
CA LEU A 475 -25.84 23.40 1.15
C LEU A 475 -26.16 24.88 0.91
N GLN A 476 -25.66 25.76 1.78
CA GLN A 476 -25.74 27.22 1.65
C GLN A 476 -24.55 27.75 0.83
N CYS A 477 -24.77 28.04 -0.45
CA CYS A 477 -23.73 28.48 -1.37
C CYS A 477 -23.45 30.01 -1.26
N THR A 478 -22.18 30.39 -1.14
CA THR A 478 -21.72 31.78 -0.99
C THR A 478 -21.34 32.45 -2.31
N GLY A 479 -21.36 31.73 -3.43
CA GLY A 479 -21.02 32.27 -4.76
C GLY A 479 -20.93 31.19 -5.85
N PRO A 480 -20.72 31.59 -7.12
CA PRO A 480 -20.59 30.67 -8.24
C PRO A 480 -19.24 29.94 -8.22
N CYS A 481 -19.22 28.67 -8.65
CA CYS A 481 -17.98 27.95 -8.94
C CYS A 481 -17.64 28.06 -10.44
N PRO A 482 -16.51 28.67 -10.84
CA PRO A 482 -16.13 28.74 -12.25
C PRO A 482 -15.73 27.36 -12.79
N GLY A 483 -15.95 27.08 -14.08
CA GLY A 483 -15.50 25.83 -14.70
C GLY A 483 -13.98 25.65 -14.66
N SER A 484 -13.24 26.76 -14.62
CA SER A 484 -11.80 26.81 -14.42
C SER A 484 -11.34 26.72 -12.96
N HIS A 485 -12.21 26.35 -12.00
CA HIS A 485 -11.80 26.16 -10.61
C HIS A 485 -10.79 24.99 -10.52
N PRO A 486 -9.59 25.21 -9.97
CA PRO A 486 -8.52 24.22 -10.01
C PRO A 486 -8.76 23.07 -9.01
N GLN A 487 -8.23 21.89 -9.32
CA GLN A 487 -8.25 20.73 -8.41
C GLN A 487 -7.56 21.02 -7.06
N GLN A 488 -6.47 21.81 -7.10
CA GLN A 488 -5.67 22.17 -5.94
C GLN A 488 -5.52 23.70 -5.90
N LEU A 489 -5.78 24.31 -4.74
CA LEU A 489 -5.54 25.73 -4.51
C LEU A 489 -4.09 25.95 -4.07
N SER A 490 -3.56 27.14 -4.34
CA SER A 490 -2.24 27.60 -3.86
C SER A 490 -2.33 28.69 -2.78
N GLY A 491 -3.52 29.27 -2.60
CA GLY A 491 -3.81 30.38 -1.71
C GLY A 491 -5.32 30.51 -1.46
N ASN A 492 -5.70 31.52 -0.68
CA ASN A 492 -7.09 31.94 -0.58
C ASN A 492 -7.57 32.53 -1.91
N VAL A 493 -8.84 32.28 -2.26
CA VAL A 493 -9.52 32.78 -3.47
C VAL A 493 -10.80 33.53 -3.13
#